data_AF-J3BUC3-F1
#
_entry.id   AF-J3BUC3-F1
#
_cell.length_a   1.000
_cell.length_b   1.000
_cell.length_c   1.000
_cell.angle_alpha   90.00
_cell.angle_beta   90.00
_cell.angle_gamma   90.00
#
_symmetry.space_group_name_H-M   'P 1'
#
loop_
_entity.id
_entity.type
_entity.pdbx_description
1 polymer ?
#
loop_
_entity_poly.entity_id
_entity_poly.type
_entity_poly.pdbx_seq_one_letter_code
_entity_poly.pdbx_strand_id
1 'polypeptide(L)'
;MPGSSTKEPEFLFVPPDQVIRIANETGATPYDVPDVEFTHVGDGGSFDTLVSKYDLDRDHAIVTIAAMVRGADTDRHDLTPQSAGLLAISMGLRDMTSDDHEVLKPASA
;
A
#
# COMPACT_ATOMS: atom_id res chain seq x y z
N MET A 1 -12.14 -14.20 28.72
CA MET A 1 -10.90 -14.43 27.98
C MET A 1 -9.88 -13.40 28.46
N PRO A 2 -8.72 -13.80 29.02
CA PRO A 2 -7.70 -12.86 29.48
C PRO A 2 -6.90 -12.33 28.29
N GLY A 3 -6.63 -11.02 28.28
CA GLY A 3 -5.49 -10.42 27.58
C GLY A 3 -5.67 -10.13 26.08
N SER A 4 -6.59 -9.24 25.70
CA SER A 4 -6.39 -8.49 24.44
C SER A 4 -5.33 -7.42 24.70
N SER A 5 -4.05 -7.79 24.55
CA SER A 5 -3.01 -6.78 24.30
C SER A 5 -3.42 -6.12 22.98
N THR A 6 -3.92 -4.89 23.03
CA THR A 6 -4.15 -4.08 21.83
C THR A 6 -2.77 -3.74 21.26
N LYS A 7 -2.19 -4.66 20.51
CA LYS A 7 -1.02 -4.41 19.68
C LYS A 7 -1.42 -3.36 18.65
N GLU A 8 -0.60 -2.33 18.50
CA GLU A 8 -0.73 -1.41 17.38
C GLU A 8 -0.58 -2.21 16.07
N PRO A 9 -1.31 -1.84 15.01
CA PRO A 9 -1.09 -2.45 13.70
C PRO A 9 0.35 -2.20 13.26
N GLU A 10 1.02 -3.26 12.81
CA GLU A 10 2.41 -3.23 12.37
C GLU A 10 2.47 -3.61 10.88
N PHE A 11 3.31 -2.92 10.11
CA PHE A 11 3.66 -3.34 8.75
C PHE A 11 4.99 -4.09 8.76
N LEU A 12 5.04 -5.22 8.07
CA LEU A 12 6.25 -6.01 7.89
C LEU A 12 6.76 -5.82 6.46
N PHE A 13 7.84 -5.06 6.31
CA PHE A 13 8.52 -4.87 5.02
C PHE A 13 9.52 -6.01 4.79
N VAL A 14 9.30 -6.81 3.76
CA VAL A 14 10.14 -7.96 3.42
C VAL A 14 10.35 -8.06 1.90
N PRO A 15 11.43 -8.70 1.44
CA PRO A 15 11.62 -8.95 0.01
C PRO A 15 10.43 -9.72 -0.62
N PRO A 16 10.07 -9.46 -1.89
CA PRO A 16 8.89 -10.06 -2.52
C PRO A 16 8.84 -11.59 -2.47
N ASP A 17 9.98 -12.26 -2.57
CA ASP A 17 10.12 -13.71 -2.51
C ASP A 17 9.88 -14.30 -1.11
N GLN A 18 9.82 -13.44 -0.08
CA GLN A 18 9.62 -13.84 1.32
C GLN A 18 8.21 -13.55 1.85
N VAL A 19 7.40 -12.76 1.12
CA VAL A 19 6.09 -12.28 1.59
C VAL A 19 5.19 -13.44 2.04
N ILE A 20 5.00 -14.46 1.19
CA ILE A 20 4.14 -15.61 1.52
C ILE A 20 4.65 -16.38 2.74
N ARG A 21 5.96 -16.62 2.81
CA ARG A 21 6.59 -17.37 3.91
C ARG A 21 6.38 -16.62 5.23
N ILE A 22 6.71 -15.33 5.26
CA ILE A 22 6.60 -14.50 6.46
C ILE A 22 5.13 -14.31 6.87
N ALA A 23 4.23 -14.11 5.93
CA ALA A 23 2.79 -14.05 6.20
C ALA A 23 2.28 -15.32 6.89
N ASN A 24 2.69 -16.50 6.40
CA ASN A 24 2.33 -17.78 7.01
C ASN A 24 2.94 -17.98 8.42
N GLU A 25 4.17 -17.51 8.64
CA GLU A 25 4.86 -17.61 9.94
C GLU A 25 4.29 -16.66 10.99
N THR A 26 3.87 -15.46 10.58
CA THR A 26 3.46 -14.37 11.47
C THR A 26 1.95 -14.19 11.59
N GLY A 27 1.18 -14.77 10.65
CA GLY A 27 -0.25 -14.49 10.50
C GLY A 27 -0.55 -13.13 9.86
N ALA A 28 0.45 -12.48 9.25
CA ALA A 28 0.25 -11.22 8.52
C ALA A 28 -0.51 -11.44 7.21
N THR A 29 -1.19 -10.39 6.74
CA THR A 29 -1.88 -10.37 5.45
C THR A 29 -0.88 -10.01 4.34
N PRO A 30 -0.66 -10.88 3.33
CA PRO A 30 0.15 -10.54 2.16
C PRO A 30 -0.46 -9.37 1.36
N TYR A 31 0.39 -8.49 0.84
CA TYR A 31 -0.04 -7.31 0.08
C TYR A 31 0.98 -7.02 -1.03
N ASP A 32 0.47 -6.65 -2.21
CA ASP A 32 1.24 -6.12 -3.34
C ASP A 32 2.31 -7.06 -3.93
N VAL A 33 1.97 -8.34 -4.05
CA VAL A 33 2.75 -9.36 -4.78
C VAL A 33 1.84 -10.21 -5.67
N PRO A 34 2.36 -10.96 -6.66
CA PRO A 34 1.53 -11.89 -7.42
C PRO A 34 0.84 -12.95 -6.55
N ASP A 35 -0.30 -13.44 -7.01
CA ASP A 35 -1.03 -14.60 -6.45
C ASP A 35 -1.53 -14.46 -5.00
N VAL A 36 -1.68 -13.23 -4.48
CA VAL A 36 -2.28 -12.97 -3.15
C VAL A 36 -3.62 -12.24 -3.26
N GLU A 37 -4.38 -12.22 -2.16
CA GLU A 37 -5.70 -11.58 -2.11
C GLU A 37 -5.64 -10.08 -2.45
N PHE A 38 -4.69 -9.35 -1.87
CA PHE A 38 -4.48 -7.93 -2.14
C PHE A 38 -3.36 -7.76 -3.17
N THR A 39 -3.73 -7.95 -4.43
CA THR A 39 -2.84 -7.81 -5.59
C THR A 39 -3.49 -6.94 -6.67
N HIS A 40 -2.76 -6.68 -7.75
CA HIS A 40 -3.27 -5.95 -8.91
C HIS A 40 -4.30 -6.80 -9.66
N VAL A 41 -5.43 -6.19 -10.05
CA VAL A 41 -6.50 -6.87 -10.79
C VAL A 41 -6.91 -6.03 -11.99
N GLY A 42 -6.69 -6.56 -13.19
CA GLY A 42 -6.94 -5.83 -14.44
C GLY A 42 -6.10 -4.55 -14.50
N ASP A 43 -6.76 -3.41 -14.68
CA ASP A 43 -6.12 -2.09 -14.68
C ASP A 43 -6.03 -1.45 -13.27
N GLY A 44 -6.47 -2.14 -12.22
CA GLY A 44 -6.46 -1.65 -10.84
C GLY A 44 -5.23 -2.13 -10.05
N GLY A 45 -4.77 -1.31 -9.11
CA GLY A 45 -3.67 -1.63 -8.20
C GLY A 45 -4.13 -2.34 -6.93
N SER A 46 -3.19 -2.76 -6.08
CA SER A 46 -3.49 -3.44 -4.81
C SER A 46 -4.40 -2.60 -3.87
N PHE A 47 -4.30 -1.26 -3.95
CA PHE A 47 -5.17 -0.36 -3.20
C PHE A 47 -6.63 -0.43 -3.65
N ASP A 48 -6.90 -0.60 -4.95
CA ASP A 48 -8.26 -0.77 -5.47
C ASP A 48 -8.89 -2.08 -4.97
N THR A 49 -8.09 -3.14 -4.92
CA THR A 49 -8.51 -4.44 -4.35
C THR A 49 -8.86 -4.30 -2.88
N LEU A 50 -8.08 -3.52 -2.10
CA LEU A 50 -8.38 -3.21 -0.71
C LEU A 50 -9.69 -2.43 -0.56
N VAL A 51 -9.89 -1.38 -1.35
CA VAL A 51 -11.12 -0.56 -1.32
C VAL A 51 -12.35 -1.42 -1.64
N SER A 52 -12.26 -2.27 -2.67
CA SER A 52 -13.36 -3.17 -3.05
C SER A 52 -13.62 -4.24 -2.00
N LYS A 53 -12.58 -4.82 -1.40
CA LYS A 53 -12.70 -5.91 -0.42
C LYS A 53 -13.47 -5.49 0.83
N TYR A 54 -13.32 -4.23 1.22
CA TYR A 54 -13.90 -3.69 2.46
C TYR A 54 -15.08 -2.74 2.22
N ASP A 55 -15.67 -2.73 1.02
CA ASP A 55 -16.82 -1.89 0.64
C ASP A 55 -16.61 -0.39 0.95
N LEU A 56 -15.38 0.09 0.73
CA LEU A 56 -14.97 1.48 1.03
C LEU A 56 -15.28 2.46 -0.11
N ASP A 57 -15.76 1.95 -1.24
CA ASP A 57 -16.11 2.72 -2.44
C ASP A 57 -17.33 3.65 -2.27
N ARG A 58 -18.05 3.51 -1.16
CA ARG A 58 -19.15 4.41 -0.79
C ARG A 58 -18.68 5.79 -0.33
N ASP A 59 -17.42 5.91 0.08
CA ASP A 59 -16.83 7.19 0.47
C ASP A 59 -16.16 7.85 -0.75
N HIS A 60 -16.69 9.00 -1.16
CA HIS A 60 -16.16 9.79 -2.27
C HIS A 60 -14.70 10.20 -2.09
N ALA A 61 -14.25 10.43 -0.85
CA ALA A 61 -12.85 10.76 -0.58
C ALA A 61 -11.95 9.55 -0.85
N ILE A 62 -12.37 8.35 -0.44
CA ILE A 62 -11.62 7.11 -0.69
C ILE A 62 -11.56 6.81 -2.18
N VAL A 63 -12.67 6.93 -2.91
CA VAL A 63 -12.69 6.74 -4.37
C VAL A 63 -11.74 7.71 -5.07
N THR A 64 -11.68 8.96 -4.62
CA THR A 64 -10.77 9.97 -5.16
C THR A 64 -9.31 9.59 -4.91
N ILE A 65 -8.97 9.17 -3.69
CA ILE A 65 -7.61 8.70 -3.34
C ILE A 65 -7.25 7.46 -4.16
N ALA A 66 -8.18 6.52 -4.34
CA ALA A 66 -7.95 5.31 -5.13
C ALA A 66 -7.56 5.63 -6.57
N ALA A 67 -8.24 6.58 -7.21
CA ALA A 67 -7.87 7.03 -8.56
C ALA A 67 -6.48 7.68 -8.61
N MET A 68 -6.13 8.50 -7.61
CA MET A 68 -4.80 9.13 -7.53
C MET A 68 -3.69 8.10 -7.38
N VAL A 69 -3.86 7.16 -6.43
CA VAL A 69 -2.92 6.08 -6.14
C VAL A 69 -2.79 5.18 -7.37
N ARG A 70 -3.91 4.72 -7.96
CA ARG A 70 -3.89 3.89 -9.17
C ARG A 70 -3.09 4.52 -10.29
N GLY A 71 -3.26 5.81 -10.55
CA GLY A 71 -2.51 6.48 -11.61
C GLY A 71 -1.03 6.68 -11.30
N ALA A 72 -0.63 6.68 -10.03
CA ALA A 72 0.78 6.77 -9.62
C ALA A 72 1.47 5.39 -9.59
N ASP A 73 0.70 4.35 -9.27
CA ASP A 73 1.15 2.97 -9.07
C ASP A 73 1.12 2.12 -10.36
N THR A 74 0.17 2.43 -11.25
CA THR A 74 0.15 1.90 -12.61
C THR A 74 0.74 2.95 -13.54
N ASP A 75 1.41 2.57 -14.65
CA ASP A 75 2.06 3.46 -15.65
C ASP A 75 1.06 4.40 -16.41
N ARG A 76 0.07 4.93 -15.71
CA ARG A 76 -1.06 5.77 -16.13
C ARG A 76 -1.00 7.09 -15.38
N HIS A 77 0.16 7.74 -15.42
CA HIS A 77 0.42 9.00 -14.71
C HIS A 77 -0.48 10.17 -15.16
N ASP A 78 -1.23 9.99 -16.24
CA ASP A 78 -2.24 10.91 -16.77
C ASP A 78 -3.67 10.63 -16.26
N LEU A 79 -3.89 9.56 -15.47
CA LEU A 79 -5.20 9.16 -14.95
C LEU A 79 -5.82 10.25 -14.07
N THR A 80 -5.01 10.94 -13.27
CA THR A 80 -5.41 12.14 -12.53
C THR A 80 -4.31 13.20 -12.62
N PRO A 81 -4.64 14.50 -12.49
CA PRO A 81 -3.63 15.56 -12.44
C PRO A 81 -2.56 15.38 -11.33
N GLN A 82 -2.88 14.62 -10.28
CA GLN A 82 -2.01 14.39 -9.12
C GLN A 82 -1.06 13.20 -9.31
N SER A 83 -1.38 12.26 -10.19
CA SER A 83 -0.71 10.96 -10.28
C SER A 83 0.80 11.07 -10.55
N ALA A 84 1.21 11.86 -11.54
CA ALA A 84 2.62 12.08 -11.84
C ALA A 84 3.40 12.72 -10.68
N GLY A 85 2.77 13.67 -9.97
CA GLY A 85 3.38 14.34 -8.82
C GLY A 85 3.52 13.42 -7.62
N LEU A 86 2.51 12.59 -7.36
CA LEU A 86 2.54 11.59 -6.30
C LEU A 86 3.67 10.58 -6.52
N LEU A 87 3.82 10.06 -7.75
CA LEU A 87 4.93 9.18 -8.10
C LEU A 87 6.29 9.87 -7.89
N ALA A 88 6.44 11.11 -8.36
CA ALA A 88 7.70 11.84 -8.21
C ALA A 88 8.12 12.02 -6.74
N ILE A 89 7.16 12.29 -5.86
CA ILE A 89 7.40 12.37 -4.41
C ILE A 89 7.83 11.00 -3.86
N SER A 90 7.10 9.92 -4.19
CA SER A 90 7.41 8.56 -3.73
C SER A 90 8.80 8.09 -4.20
N MET A 91 9.17 8.36 -5.45
CA MET A 91 10.50 8.07 -5.97
C MET A 91 11.59 8.86 -5.23
N GLY A 92 11.34 10.15 -4.99
CA GLY A 92 12.25 10.98 -4.20
C GLY A 92 12.47 10.44 -2.78
N LEU A 93 11.40 10.03 -2.09
CA LEU A 93 11.49 9.42 -0.76
C LEU A 93 12.29 8.12 -0.76
N ARG A 94 12.06 7.25 -1.75
CA ARG A 94 12.82 6.00 -1.92
C ARG A 94 14.31 6.25 -2.15
N ASP A 95 14.65 7.29 -2.90
CA ASP A 95 16.04 7.61 -3.22
C ASP A 95 16.80 8.22 -2.01
N MET A 96 16.08 8.70 -0.99
CA MET A 96 16.68 9.26 0.23
C MET A 96 17.19 8.18 1.19
N THR A 97 16.52 7.04 1.28
CA THR A 97 16.88 5.94 2.20
C THR A 97 16.30 4.61 1.73
N SER A 98 17.03 3.51 1.95
CA SER A 98 16.54 2.14 1.73
C SER A 98 15.78 1.56 2.93
N ASP A 99 15.65 2.32 4.02
CA ASP A 99 14.92 1.91 5.22
C ASP A 99 13.50 2.47 5.19
N ASP A 100 12.52 1.60 4.93
CA ASP A 100 11.10 1.95 4.86
C ASP A 100 10.58 2.58 6.17
N HIS A 101 11.12 2.18 7.33
CA HIS A 101 10.72 2.78 8.59
C HIS A 101 11.21 4.23 8.72
N GLU A 102 12.37 4.58 8.15
CA GLU A 102 12.84 5.97 8.11
C GLU A 102 11.94 6.83 7.20
N VAL A 103 11.46 6.29 6.07
CA VAL A 103 10.52 6.99 5.19
C VAL A 103 9.21 7.34 5.90
N LEU A 104 8.74 6.47 6.80
CA LEU A 104 7.48 6.64 7.54
C LEU A 104 7.59 7.55 8.77
N LYS A 105 8.79 7.94 9.19
CA LYS A 105 8.94 8.85 10.33
C LYS A 105 8.37 10.23 9.98
N PRO A 106 7.73 10.92 10.94
CA PRO A 106 7.34 12.31 10.74
C PRO A 106 8.55 13.13 10.32
N ALA A 107 8.43 13.88 9.22
CA ALA A 107 9.44 14.85 8.83
C ALA A 107 9.66 15.80 10.02
N SER A 108 10.88 15.81 10.56
CA SER A 108 11.26 16.75 11.60
C SER A 108 11.36 18.12 10.93
N ALA A 109 10.34 18.96 11.12
CA ALA A 109 10.32 20.34 10.64
C ALA A 109 11.23 21.25 11.46
#